data_AF-A0A946H9F4-F1
#
_entry.id   AF-A0A946H9F4-F1
#
_cell.length_a   1.000
_cell.length_b   1.000
_cell.length_c   1.000
_cell.angle_alpha   90.00
_cell.angle_beta   90.00
_cell.angle_gamma   90.00
#
_symmetry.space_group_name_H-M   'P 1'
#
loop_
_entity.id
_entity.type
_entity.pdbx_description
1 polymer ?
#
loop_
_entity_poly.entity_id
_entity_poly.type
_entity_poly.pdbx_seq_one_letter_code
_entity_poly.pdbx_strand_id
1 'polypeptide(L)' 'QPSCHCTVLKDWPKEPIPPGGSGAITAQFEGKFQGSNTKSISIMANTKPNLTRLILTASVVGANK' A
#
# COMPACT_ATOMS: atom_id res chain seq x y z
N GLN A 1 14.65 -4.92 -6.35
CA GLN A 1 13.35 -4.83 -7.05
C GLN A 1 12.45 -5.93 -6.49
N PRO A 2 11.26 -5.63 -5.94
CA PRO A 2 10.33 -6.68 -5.54
C PRO A 2 9.81 -7.39 -6.80
N SER A 3 10.00 -8.71 -6.85
CA SER A 3 9.83 -9.61 -8.00
C SER A 3 8.40 -10.03 -8.30
N CYS A 4 7.41 -9.39 -7.68
CA CYS A 4 6.02 -9.70 -7.88
C CYS A 4 5.31 -8.39 -8.19
N HIS A 5 4.39 -8.44 -9.15
CA HIS A 5 3.61 -7.36 -9.77
C HIS A 5 2.70 -6.64 -8.74
N CYS A 6 3.33 -6.14 -7.69
CA CYS A 6 2.78 -5.82 -6.39
C CYS A 6 2.69 -4.32 -6.24
N THR A 7 1.66 -3.89 -5.53
CA THR A 7 1.51 -2.55 -4.98
C THR A 7 2.87 -2.05 -4.47
N VAL A 8 3.42 -1.03 -5.14
CA VAL A 8 4.70 -0.45 -4.79
C VAL A 8 4.46 0.62 -3.74
N LEU A 9 5.05 0.46 -2.57
CA LEU A 9 5.05 1.50 -1.54
C LEU A 9 6.27 2.40 -1.76
N LYS A 10 6.06 3.71 -1.66
CA LYS A 10 7.06 4.78 -1.78
C LYS A 10 6.82 5.81 -0.69
N ASP A 11 7.83 6.65 -0.48
CA ASP A 11 7.78 7.83 0.38
C ASP A 11 7.35 7.55 1.82
N TRP A 12 7.52 6.31 2.31
CA TRP A 12 7.22 6.02 3.70
C TRP A 12 8.21 6.73 4.63
N PRO A 13 7.74 7.24 5.78
CA PRO A 13 8.57 8.00 6.71
C PRO A 13 9.67 7.10 7.27
N LYS A 14 10.91 7.57 7.15
CA LYS A 14 12.10 6.90 7.74
C LYS A 14 12.44 7.47 9.11
N GLU A 15 12.00 8.69 9.38
CA GLU A 15 12.16 9.35 10.66
C GLU A 15 10.96 9.06 11.56
N PRO A 16 11.14 9.05 12.89
CA PRO A 16 10.05 8.85 13.83
C PRO A 16 8.97 9.93 13.69
N ILE A 17 7.71 9.50 13.72
CA ILE A 17 6.56 10.43 13.79
C ILE A 17 6.25 10.67 15.28
N PRO A 18 6.26 11.93 15.76
CA PRO A 18 5.95 12.24 17.15
C PRO A 18 4.46 11.98 17.48
N PRO A 19 4.08 11.85 18.77
CA PRO A 19 2.69 11.72 19.17
C PRO A 19 1.83 12.88 18.63
N GLY A 20 0.69 12.55 18.02
CA GLY A 20 -0.19 13.54 17.37
C GLY A 20 0.29 14.01 15.98
N GLY A 21 1.49 13.61 15.55
CA GLY A 21 1.99 13.86 14.20
C GLY A 21 1.28 13.02 13.13
N SER A 22 1.56 13.34 11.87
CA SER A 22 1.06 12.60 10.70
C SER A 22 2.20 12.30 9.74
N GLY A 23 2.11 11.17 9.04
CA GLY A 23 3.01 10.78 7.96
C GLY A 23 2.22 10.33 6.74
N ALA A 24 2.85 10.32 5.58
CA ALA A 24 2.26 9.87 4.34
C ALA A 24 3.00 8.65 3.78
N ILE A 25 2.30 7.75 3.11
CA ILE A 25 2.88 6.63 2.37
C ILE A 25 2.22 6.63 0.99
N THR A 26 3.02 6.72 -0.06
CA THR A 26 2.53 6.66 -1.44
C THR A 26 2.40 5.21 -1.87
N ALA A 27 1.20 4.76 -2.21
CA ALA A 27 0.96 3.42 -2.75
C ALA A 27 0.62 3.49 -4.24
N GLN A 28 1.40 2.81 -5.08
CA GLN A 28 1.19 2.73 -6.52
C GLN A 28 0.71 1.32 -6.89
N PHE A 29 -0.48 1.24 -7.48
CA PHE A 29 -1.07 -0.01 -7.98
C PHE A 29 -1.05 -0.02 -9.51
N GLU A 30 -0.49 -1.08 -10.10
CA GLU A 30 -0.50 -1.30 -11.56
C GLU A 30 -1.59 -2.31 -11.93
N GLY A 31 -2.67 -1.82 -12.54
CA GLY A 31 -3.81 -2.64 -13.00
C GLY A 31 -3.51 -3.42 -14.29
N LYS A 32 -2.51 -4.30 -14.27
CA LYS A 32 -2.15 -5.13 -15.45
C LYS A 32 -3.19 -6.19 -15.80
N PHE A 33 -3.95 -6.67 -14.81
CA PHE A 33 -4.94 -7.73 -14.99
C PHE A 33 -6.35 -7.17 -14.84
N GLN A 34 -7.19 -7.44 -15.84
CA GLN A 34 -8.61 -7.09 -15.83
C GLN A 34 -9.35 -7.84 -14.71
N GLY A 35 -10.44 -7.24 -14.23
CA GLY A 35 -11.28 -7.79 -13.17
C GLY A 35 -10.90 -7.31 -11.78
N SER A 36 -11.42 -8.02 -10.77
CA SER A 36 -11.29 -7.66 -9.37
C SER A 36 -9.90 -7.97 -8.84
N ASN A 37 -9.25 -6.95 -8.27
CA ASN A 37 -7.93 -6.99 -7.70
C ASN A 37 -8.03 -6.59 -6.23
N THR A 38 -7.71 -7.51 -5.32
CA THR A 38 -7.62 -7.23 -3.89
C THR A 38 -6.16 -7.31 -3.46
N LYS A 39 -5.64 -6.24 -2.86
CA LYS A 39 -4.28 -6.14 -2.34
C LYS A 39 -4.33 -5.73 -0.88
N SER A 40 -3.43 -6.27 -0.06
CA SER A 40 -3.30 -5.89 1.35
C SER A 40 -2.00 -5.12 1.58
N ILE A 41 -2.09 -4.00 2.27
CA ILE A 41 -0.94 -3.24 2.78
C ILE A 41 -0.88 -3.45 4.29
N SER A 42 0.29 -3.82 4.79
CA SER A 42 0.53 -4.01 6.23
C SER A 42 1.47 -2.92 6.72
N ILE A 43 0.98 -2.09 7.63
CA ILE A 43 1.74 -1.04 8.31
C ILE A 43 2.18 -1.61 9.65
N MET A 44 3.49 -1.75 9.83
CA MET A 44 4.10 -2.12 11.11
C MET A 44 4.69 -0.87 11.75
N ALA A 45 4.30 -0.60 12.98
CA ALA A 45 4.77 0.55 13.74
C ALA A 45 4.91 0.20 15.23
N ASN A 46 5.60 1.05 15.98
CA ASN A 46 5.71 0.98 17.44
C ASN A 46 4.45 1.50 18.16
N THR A 47 3.28 1.41 17.53
CA THR A 47 1.98 1.81 18.05
C THR A 47 1.25 0.64 18.71
N LYS A 48 0.10 0.91 19.36
CA LYS A 48 -0.84 -0.11 19.82
C LYS A 48 -2.18 0.11 19.12
N PRO A 49 -2.59 -0.77 18.17
CA PRO A 49 -1.93 -2.00 17.74
C PRO A 49 -0.63 -1.76 16.95
N ASN A 50 0.28 -2.75 16.95
CA ASN A 50 1.59 -2.69 16.29
C ASN A 50 1.51 -3.00 14.78
N LEU A 51 0.43 -3.66 14.36
CA LEU A 51 0.15 -4.00 12.97
C LEU A 51 -1.22 -3.45 12.58
N THR A 52 -1.25 -2.59 11.58
CA THR A 52 -2.48 -2.12 10.95
C THR A 52 -2.52 -2.64 9.53
N ARG A 53 -3.62 -3.32 9.15
CA ARG A 53 -3.81 -3.85 7.80
C ARG A 53 -4.83 -3.00 7.04
N LEU A 54 -4.43 -2.54 5.87
CA LEU A 54 -5.29 -1.87 4.90
C LEU A 54 -5.57 -2.82 3.74
N ILE A 55 -6.82 -2.87 3.29
CA ILE A 55 -7.24 -3.66 2.14
C ILE A 55 -7.63 -2.70 1.02
N LEU A 56 -6.95 -2.83 -0.12
CA LEU A 56 -7.20 -2.09 -1.34
C LEU A 56 -7.93 -3.01 -2.32
N THR A 57 -9.14 -2.62 -2.71
CA THR A 57 -9.93 -3.31 -3.74
C THR A 57 -10.02 -2.42 -4.98
N ALA A 58 -9.77 -3.01 -6.15
CA ALA A 58 -9.86 -2.34 -7.43
C ALA A 58 -10.56 -3.24 -8.44
N SER A 59 -11.34 -2.66 -9.35
CA SER A 59 -11.90 -3.38 -10.49
C SER A 59 -11.33 -2.77 -11.77
N VAL A 60 -10.56 -3.56 -12.53
CA VAL A 60 -9.89 -3.11 -13.75
C VAL A 60 -10.76 -3.48 -14.94
N VAL A 61 -11.43 -2.50 -15.53
CA VAL A 61 -12.43 -2.70 -16.62
C VAL A 61 -11.77 -2.82 -18.02
N GLY A 62 -10.46 -2.56 -18.12
CA GLY A 62 -9.69 -2.75 -19.34
C GLY A 62 -8.19 -2.63 -19.04
N ALA A 63 -7.42 -3.68 -19.28
CA ALA A 63 -5.97 -3.60 -19.27
C ALA A 63 -5.56 -2.93 -20.58
N ASN A 64 -5.01 -1.72 -20.50
CA ASN A 64 -4.43 -1.06 -21.67
C ASN A 64 -3.44 -2.03 -22.31
N LYS A 65 -3.76 -2.47 -23.53
CA LYS A 65 -2.98 -3.42 -24.32
C LYS A 65 -1.87 -2.69 -25.05
#